data_AF-A0A3D0J0N2-F1
#
_entry.id   AF-A0A3D0J0N2-F1
#
_cell.length_a   1.000
_cell.length_b   1.000
_cell.length_c   1.000
_cell.angle_alpha   90.00
_cell.angle_beta   90.00
_cell.angle_gamma   90.00
#
_symmetry.space_group_name_H-M   'P 1'
#
loop_
_entity.id
_entity.type
_entity.pdbx_description
1 polymer ?
#
loop_
_entity_poly.entity_id
_entity_poly.type
_entity_poly.pdbx_seq_one_letter_code
_entity_poly.pdbx_strand_id
1 'polypeptide(L)'
;PPFANGDAHVGHALNIVLKDLVLKSRSMMGFYAPFVPGWDCHGLPIEHKVVTEQKLVGADPAVIRSKCEEVARHFIQRQKEQFQRLGVFGDWDQPYL
;
A
#
# COMPACT_ATOMS: atom_id res chain seq x y z
N PRO A 1 -4.55 4.65 -4.03
CA PRO A 1 -3.94 3.64 -3.12
C PRO A 1 -2.91 2.83 -3.92
N PRO A 2 -1.65 2.67 -3.49
CA PRO A 2 -0.73 1.72 -4.12
C PRO A 2 -1.25 0.27 -3.98
N PHE A 3 -0.91 -0.59 -4.95
CA PHE A 3 -1.21 -2.01 -4.86
C PHE A 3 -0.38 -2.69 -3.77
N ALA A 4 -1.02 -3.53 -2.96
CA ALA A 4 -0.39 -4.29 -1.88
C ALA A 4 0.31 -5.57 -2.39
N ASN A 5 1.13 -5.48 -3.43
CA ASN A 5 1.69 -6.65 -4.11
C ASN A 5 3.22 -6.59 -4.33
N GLY A 6 3.93 -5.63 -3.74
CA GLY A 6 5.37 -5.49 -3.92
C GLY A 6 6.01 -4.41 -3.06
N ASP A 7 7.34 -4.32 -3.10
CA ASP A 7 8.07 -3.21 -2.45
C ASP A 7 7.84 -1.89 -3.20
N ALA A 8 7.89 -0.77 -2.48
CA ALA A 8 7.85 0.55 -3.07
C ALA A 8 9.07 0.78 -3.98
N HIS A 9 8.86 1.55 -5.05
CA HIS A 9 9.89 1.91 -6.02
C HIS A 9 9.90 3.42 -6.25
N VAL A 10 10.82 3.94 -7.08
CA VAL A 10 10.99 5.39 -7.27
C VAL A 10 9.72 6.11 -7.72
N GLY A 11 8.90 5.49 -8.57
CA GLY A 11 7.57 6.03 -8.93
C GLY A 11 6.62 6.22 -7.73
N HIS A 12 6.60 5.29 -6.78
CA HIS A 12 5.85 5.44 -5.53
C HIS A 12 6.41 6.59 -4.69
N ALA A 13 7.74 6.66 -4.56
CA ALA A 13 8.42 7.72 -3.82
C ALA A 13 8.11 9.11 -4.39
N LEU A 14 8.20 9.26 -5.72
CA LEU A 14 7.87 10.52 -6.41
C LEU A 14 6.43 10.96 -6.10
N ASN A 15 5.46 10.08 -6.29
CA ASN A 15 4.05 10.39 -6.06
C ASN A 15 3.78 10.78 -4.60
N ILE A 16 4.30 10.01 -3.65
CA ILE A 16 3.99 10.23 -2.23
C ILE A 16 4.69 11.48 -1.67
N VAL A 17 5.92 11.76 -2.10
CA VAL A 17 6.64 12.99 -1.71
C VAL A 17 5.95 14.24 -2.26
N LEU A 18 5.43 14.19 -3.49
CA LEU A 18 4.68 15.32 -4.06
C LEU A 18 3.38 15.60 -3.29
N LYS A 19 2.66 14.55 -2.87
CA LYS A 19 1.47 14.71 -2.02
C LYS A 19 1.84 15.29 -0.66
N ASP A 20 2.89 14.77 -0.05
CA ASP A 20 3.40 15.22 1.23
C ASP A 20 3.86 16.68 1.21
N LEU A 21 4.48 17.15 0.12
CA LEU A 21 4.83 18.56 -0.08
C LEU A 21 3.59 19.46 0.01
N VAL A 22 2.50 19.08 -0.67
CA VAL A 22 1.23 19.83 -0.63
C VAL A 22 0.65 19.82 0.77
N LEU A 23 0.61 18.66 1.43
CA LEU A 23 0.07 18.51 2.78
C LEU A 23 0.84 19.38 3.78
N LYS A 24 2.18 19.30 3.77
CA LYS A 24 3.05 20.11 4.63
C LYS A 24 2.85 21.60 4.38
N SER A 25 2.83 22.02 3.11
CA SER A 25 2.59 23.41 2.72
C SER A 25 1.25 23.94 3.23
N ARG A 26 0.16 23.18 3.05
CA ARG A 26 -1.18 23.56 3.52
C ARG A 26 -1.27 23.59 5.04
N SER A 27 -0.70 22.60 5.73
CA SER A 27 -0.62 22.58 7.19
C SER A 27 0.15 23.78 7.75
N MET A 28 1.28 24.15 7.13
CA MET A 28 2.06 25.33 7.53
C MET A 28 1.34 26.66 7.27
N MET A 29 0.41 26.71 6.31
CA MET A 29 -0.46 27.86 6.07
C MET A 29 -1.69 27.90 7.00
N GLY A 30 -1.81 26.98 7.95
CA GLY A 30 -2.90 26.94 8.93
C GLY A 30 -4.16 26.22 8.45
N PHE A 31 -4.12 25.53 7.31
CA PHE A 31 -5.24 24.69 6.87
C PHE A 31 -5.24 23.34 7.60
N TYR A 32 -6.44 22.81 7.86
CA TYR A 32 -6.59 21.42 8.28
C TYR A 32 -6.46 20.50 7.06
N ALA A 33 -5.30 19.84 6.91
CA ALA A 33 -4.97 18.99 5.77
C ALA A 33 -4.62 17.55 6.21
N PRO A 34 -5.60 16.74 6.67
CA PRO A 34 -5.36 15.35 7.03
C PRO A 34 -5.06 14.51 5.80
N PHE A 35 -4.20 13.50 5.96
CA PHE A 35 -3.92 12.50 4.95
C PHE A 35 -4.08 11.10 5.53
N VAL A 36 -5.01 10.35 4.97
CA VAL A 36 -5.21 8.94 5.30
C VAL A 36 -4.61 8.11 4.17
N PRO A 37 -3.49 7.40 4.40
CA PRO A 37 -2.96 6.46 3.42
C PRO A 37 -3.91 5.27 3.24
N GLY A 38 -3.79 4.58 2.12
CA GLY A 38 -4.55 3.36 1.90
C GLY A 38 -4.04 2.54 0.75
N TRP A 39 -4.49 1.29 0.68
CA TRP A 39 -3.96 0.27 -0.22
C TRP A 39 -5.05 -0.36 -1.08
N ASP A 40 -4.64 -0.85 -2.25
CA ASP A 40 -5.50 -1.66 -3.12
C ASP A 40 -5.11 -3.13 -2.93
N CYS A 41 -6.01 -3.88 -2.31
CA CYS A 41 -5.75 -5.23 -1.80
C CYS A 41 -6.26 -6.35 -2.74
N HIS A 42 -6.96 -6.00 -3.82
CA HIS A 42 -7.66 -6.97 -4.66
C HIS A 42 -7.19 -6.94 -6.12
N GLY A 43 -7.70 -7.90 -6.91
CA GLY A 43 -7.55 -7.95 -8.36
C GLY A 43 -6.52 -8.95 -8.85
N LEU A 44 -6.45 -9.09 -10.17
CA LEU A 44 -5.60 -10.06 -10.84
C LEU A 44 -4.10 -9.97 -10.47
N PRO A 45 -3.49 -8.78 -10.22
CA PRO A 45 -2.07 -8.72 -9.92
C PRO A 45 -1.65 -9.52 -8.67
N ILE A 46 -2.46 -9.50 -7.61
CA ILE A 46 -2.13 -10.24 -6.38
C ILE A 46 -2.45 -11.73 -6.52
N GLU A 47 -3.55 -12.07 -7.20
CA GLU A 47 -3.91 -13.46 -7.50
C GLU A 47 -2.85 -14.14 -8.35
N HIS A 48 -2.42 -13.49 -9.43
CA HIS A 48 -1.36 -14.00 -10.31
C HIS A 48 -0.07 -14.19 -9.52
N LYS A 49 0.33 -13.22 -8.70
CA LYS A 49 1.54 -13.31 -7.85
C LYS A 49 1.47 -14.52 -6.91
N VAL A 50 0.37 -14.67 -6.17
CA VAL A 50 0.17 -15.77 -5.22
C VAL A 50 0.19 -17.12 -5.93
N VAL A 51 -0.52 -17.26 -7.06
CA VAL A 51 -0.57 -18.51 -7.81
C VAL A 51 0.81 -18.89 -8.38
N THR A 52 1.55 -17.92 -8.92
CA THR A 52 2.88 -18.15 -9.47
C THR A 52 3.91 -18.46 -8.39
N GLU A 53 3.99 -17.67 -7.32
CA GLU A 53 5.01 -17.80 -6.28
C GLU A 53 4.77 -19.02 -5.38
N GLN A 54 3.51 -19.33 -5.08
CA GLN A 54 3.14 -20.43 -4.20
C GLN A 54 2.77 -21.72 -4.96
N LYS A 55 2.88 -21.72 -6.30
CA LYS A 55 2.57 -22.87 -7.18
C LYS A 55 1.17 -23.44 -6.96
N LEU A 56 0.17 -22.58 -6.79
CA LEU A 56 -1.22 -22.93 -6.45
C LEU A 56 -2.12 -23.10 -7.69
N VAL A 57 -1.56 -23.55 -8.82
CA VAL A 57 -2.35 -23.74 -10.05
C VAL A 57 -3.39 -24.82 -9.83
N GLY A 58 -4.68 -24.47 -10.03
CA GLY A 58 -5.81 -25.37 -9.80
C GLY A 58 -6.23 -25.52 -8.33
N ALA A 59 -5.71 -24.70 -7.42
CA ALA A 59 -6.15 -24.68 -6.03
C ALA A 59 -7.57 -24.13 -5.88
N ASP A 60 -8.21 -24.46 -4.75
CA ASP A 60 -9.54 -23.96 -4.42
C ASP A 60 -9.56 -22.42 -4.29
N PRO A 61 -10.57 -21.71 -4.84
CA PRO A 61 -10.65 -20.25 -4.77
C PRO A 61 -10.65 -19.68 -3.35
N ALA A 62 -11.13 -20.40 -2.33
CA ALA A 62 -11.04 -19.96 -0.94
C ALA A 62 -9.58 -19.96 -0.44
N VAL A 63 -8.78 -20.95 -0.84
CA VAL A 63 -7.36 -21.02 -0.50
C VAL A 63 -6.60 -19.87 -1.16
N ILE A 64 -6.87 -19.60 -2.44
CA ILE A 64 -6.23 -18.49 -3.17
C ILE A 64 -6.56 -17.15 -2.49
N ARG A 65 -7.82 -16.89 -2.14
CA ARG A 65 -8.23 -15.65 -1.47
C ARG A 65 -7.56 -15.47 -0.11
N SER A 66 -7.48 -16.53 0.70
CA SER A 66 -6.80 -16.49 1.99
C SER A 66 -5.31 -16.17 1.83
N LYS A 67 -4.66 -16.73 0.80
CA LYS A 67 -3.26 -16.43 0.48
C LYS A 67 -3.06 -15.03 -0.08
N CYS A 68 -3.98 -14.51 -0.88
CA CYS A 68 -3.96 -13.11 -1.30
C CYS A 68 -4.04 -12.16 -0.11
N GLU A 69 -4.91 -12.43 0.87
CA GLU A 69 -5.01 -11.60 2.06
C GLU A 69 -3.70 -11.59 2.88
N GLU A 70 -3.09 -12.76 3.07
CA GLU A 70 -1.80 -12.88 3.77
C GLU A 70 -0.70 -12.06 3.07
N VAL A 71 -0.62 -12.18 1.73
CA VAL A 71 0.35 -11.43 0.92
C VAL A 71 0.07 -9.93 0.94
N ALA A 72 -1.21 -9.52 0.85
CA ALA A 72 -1.60 -8.11 0.92
C ALA A 72 -1.16 -7.50 2.25
N ARG A 73 -1.48 -8.15 3.38
CA ARG A 73 -1.09 -7.68 4.72
C ARG A 73 0.41 -7.56 4.89
N HIS A 74 1.17 -8.51 4.34
CA HIS A 74 2.63 -8.45 4.35
C HIS A 74 3.17 -7.21 3.62
N PHE A 75 2.70 -6.96 2.39
CA PHE A 75 3.17 -5.81 1.60
C PHE A 75 2.64 -4.47 2.10
N ILE A 76 1.44 -4.41 2.68
CA ILE A 76 0.94 -3.21 3.38
C ILE A 76 1.93 -2.79 4.47
N GLN A 77 2.35 -3.72 5.32
CA GLN A 77 3.28 -3.43 6.41
C GLN A 77 4.63 -2.93 5.87
N ARG A 78 5.19 -3.61 4.87
CA ARG A 78 6.46 -3.20 4.25
C ARG A 78 6.39 -1.83 3.60
N GLN A 79 5.33 -1.56 2.83
CA GLN A 79 5.14 -0.28 2.17
C GLN A 79 4.88 0.83 3.19
N LYS A 80 4.10 0.57 4.25
CA LYS A 80 3.91 1.51 5.37
C LYS A 80 5.25 1.93 5.96
N GLU A 81 6.12 0.98 6.29
CA GLU A 81 7.46 1.27 6.82
C GLU A 81 8.32 2.08 5.84
N GLN A 82 8.29 1.72 4.55
CA GLN A 82 9.03 2.43 3.50
C GLN A 82 8.56 3.88 3.34
N PHE A 83 7.25 4.12 3.35
CA PHE A 83 6.68 5.46 3.24
C PHE A 83 6.88 6.30 4.50
N GLN A 84 6.75 5.70 5.68
CA GLN A 84 7.09 6.37 6.94
C GLN A 84 8.57 6.77 6.98
N ARG A 85 9.46 5.93 6.44
CA ARG A 85 10.89 6.24 6.36
C ARG A 85 11.21 7.44 5.47
N LEU A 86 10.37 7.71 4.45
CA LEU A 86 10.45 8.93 3.62
C LEU A 86 9.98 10.20 4.34
N GLY A 87 9.45 10.09 5.55
CA GLY A 87 8.99 11.24 6.35
C GLY A 87 7.64 11.81 5.90
N VAL A 88 6.83 10.98 5.24
CA VAL A 88 5.49 11.36 4.76
C VAL A 88 4.53 11.49 5.94
N PHE A 89 3.81 12.61 6.01
CA PHE A 89 2.73 12.80 6.97
C PHE A 89 1.53 11.93 6.59
N GLY A 90 0.92 11.29 7.58
CA GLY A 90 -0.30 10.51 7.38
C GLY A 90 -0.76 9.80 8.63
N ASP A 91 -2.05 9.44 8.66
CA ASP A 91 -2.60 8.54 9.67
C ASP A 91 -2.26 7.10 9.30
N TRP A 92 -1.06 6.67 9.69
CA TRP A 92 -0.56 5.34 9.37
C TRP A 92 -1.23 4.24 10.20
N ASP A 93 -1.90 4.58 11.30
CA ASP A 93 -2.49 3.61 12.21
C ASP A 93 -3.95 3.30 11.84
N GLN A 94 -4.62 4.20 11.11
CA GLN A 94 -5.96 3.99 10.56
C GLN A 94 -6.01 4.16 9.03
N PRO A 95 -5.25 3.35 8.25
CA PRO A 95 -5.35 3.41 6.81
C PRO A 95 -6.65 2.79 6.30
N TYR A 96 -7.10 3.22 5.12
CA TYR A 96 -8.16 2.51 4.40
C TYR A 96 -7.58 1.36 3.57
N LEU A 97 -8.28 0.22 3.52
CA LEU A 97 -7.84 -1.02 2.86
C LEU A 97 -8.89 -1.51 1.86
#